data_AF-A0A0K6S7X9-F1
#
_entry.id   AF-A0A0K6S7X9-F1
#
_cell.length_a   1.000
_cell.length_b   1.000
_cell.length_c   1.000
_cell.angle_alpha   90.00
_cell.angle_beta   90.00
_cell.angle_gamma   90.00
#
_symmetry.space_group_name_H-M   'P 1'
#
loop_
_entity.id
_entity.type
_entity.pdbx_description
1 polymer ?
#
loop_
_entity_poly.entity_id
_entity_poly.type
_entity_poly.pdbx_seq_one_letter_code
_entity_poly.pdbx_strand_id
1 'polypeptide(L)'
;MGALVTVAHGSISGFPQTIIPNKLLKSLRDLSDAVGFSDEHLPLTDELAADIFMGGFTKKFAVAGKHAATLLKGKLYERYYGLETVYERAREGGWGPNQLGEAVRERAGANDGRWTVASNGKQIEQQQVICTHNLASLYAVFDLQVQADGVKLGMDVWGWILKRLVQVPGGWKERLRICKDIAYAWRQLVFFFSTVDERELEGVVGQMAQEAQMKCKGTRLEGKQSEINRLFLAPLDAAVKKGGQGEGGEQREVKPLLGWVEGRHPLMDLF
;
A
#
# COMPACT_ATOMS: atom_id res chain seq x y z
N MET A 1 10.43 -19.70 15.91
CA MET A 1 10.66 -19.13 14.55
C MET A 1 9.73 -19.71 13.49
N GLY A 2 9.77 -21.01 13.19
CA GLY A 2 9.03 -21.59 12.05
C GLY A 2 7.52 -21.33 12.01
N ALA A 3 6.80 -21.50 13.13
CA ALA A 3 5.35 -21.25 13.18
C ALA A 3 4.98 -19.78 12.88
N LEU A 4 5.77 -18.83 13.38
CA LEU A 4 5.56 -17.40 13.15
C LEU A 4 5.75 -17.03 11.67
N VAL A 5 6.79 -17.57 11.02
CA VAL A 5 7.04 -17.41 9.58
C VAL A 5 5.89 -18.01 8.76
N THR A 6 5.46 -19.22 9.08
CA THR A 6 4.35 -19.89 8.37
C THR A 6 3.05 -19.09 8.47
N VAL A 7 2.70 -18.56 9.65
CA VAL A 7 1.48 -17.75 9.82
C VAL A 7 1.60 -16.42 9.07
N ALA A 8 2.76 -15.75 9.12
CA ALA A 8 3.00 -14.52 8.38
C ALA A 8 2.88 -14.75 6.86
N HIS A 9 3.59 -15.75 6.33
CA HIS A 9 3.54 -16.12 4.92
C HIS A 9 2.13 -16.52 4.49
N GLY A 10 1.43 -17.35 5.28
CA GLY A 10 0.05 -17.77 4.98
C GLY A 10 -0.95 -16.61 4.97
N SER A 11 -0.76 -15.62 5.85
CA SER A 11 -1.60 -14.42 5.88
C SER A 11 -1.43 -13.57 4.63
N ILE A 12 -0.18 -13.39 4.19
CA ILE A 12 0.17 -12.60 3.00
C ILE A 12 -0.24 -13.33 1.71
N SER A 13 0.10 -14.61 1.58
CA SER A 13 -0.17 -15.40 0.36
C SER A 13 -1.64 -15.79 0.19
N GLY A 14 -2.37 -16.00 1.29
CA GLY A 14 -3.78 -16.36 1.24
C GLY A 14 -4.73 -15.18 1.00
N PHE A 15 -4.36 -13.98 1.47
CA PHE A 15 -5.20 -12.78 1.37
C PHE A 15 -4.39 -11.53 1.00
N PRO A 16 -3.63 -11.55 -0.11
CA PRO A 16 -2.67 -10.49 -0.45
C PRO A 16 -3.32 -9.12 -0.63
N GLN A 17 -4.60 -9.07 -0.96
CA GLN A 17 -5.35 -7.83 -1.15
C GLN A 17 -5.81 -7.14 0.14
N THR A 18 -5.61 -7.73 1.33
CA THR A 18 -6.24 -7.26 2.59
C THR A 18 -5.27 -6.86 3.68
N ILE A 19 -5.74 -5.98 4.58
CA ILE A 19 -5.09 -5.70 5.86
C ILE A 19 -5.05 -6.99 6.67
N ILE A 20 -3.93 -7.28 7.31
CA ILE A 20 -3.88 -8.31 8.35
C ILE A 20 -4.76 -7.82 9.50
N PRO A 21 -5.90 -8.47 9.80
CA PRO A 21 -6.84 -7.94 10.78
C PRO A 21 -6.21 -7.83 12.17
N ASN A 22 -6.62 -6.85 12.98
CA ASN A 22 -6.09 -6.64 14.35
C ASN A 22 -6.10 -7.90 15.23
N LYS A 23 -7.08 -8.80 15.06
CA LYS A 23 -7.12 -10.09 15.76
C LYS A 23 -5.96 -11.01 15.37
N LEU A 24 -5.63 -11.07 14.08
CA LEU A 24 -4.50 -11.87 13.58
C LEU A 24 -3.16 -11.19 13.93
N LEU A 25 -3.09 -9.86 13.90
CA LEU A 25 -1.94 -9.12 14.42
C LEU A 25 -1.68 -9.41 15.88
N LYS A 26 -2.73 -9.52 16.70
CA LYS A 26 -2.59 -9.95 18.10
C LYS A 26 -1.95 -11.34 18.20
N SER A 27 -2.45 -12.33 17.45
CA SER A 27 -1.85 -13.66 17.45
C SER A 27 -0.40 -13.67 16.96
N LEU A 28 -0.06 -12.84 15.97
CA LEU A 28 1.32 -12.68 15.50
C LEU A 28 2.22 -12.05 16.58
N ARG A 29 1.72 -11.08 17.35
CA ARG A 29 2.44 -10.50 18.49
C ARG A 29 2.66 -11.53 19.60
N ASP A 30 1.63 -12.29 19.97
CA ASP A 30 1.77 -13.34 20.99
C ASP A 30 2.84 -14.39 20.58
N LEU A 31 2.89 -14.75 19.29
CA LEU A 31 3.93 -15.64 18.75
C LEU A 31 5.32 -14.99 18.67
N SER A 32 5.37 -13.68 18.38
CA SER A 32 6.59 -12.87 18.35
C SER A 32 7.22 -12.78 19.74
N ASP A 33 6.40 -12.48 20.76
CA ASP A 33 6.81 -12.40 22.16
C ASP A 33 7.33 -13.76 22.65
N ALA A 34 6.65 -14.85 22.27
CA ALA A 34 7.08 -16.21 22.62
C ALA A 34 8.45 -16.61 22.04
N VAL A 35 8.93 -15.92 20.99
CA VAL A 35 10.28 -16.12 20.43
C VAL A 35 11.26 -15.00 20.81
N GLY A 36 10.88 -14.12 21.74
CA GLY A 36 11.74 -13.07 22.28
C GLY A 36 11.89 -11.83 21.40
N PHE A 37 11.03 -11.64 20.41
CA PHE A 37 11.05 -10.45 19.56
C PHE A 37 10.36 -9.28 20.27
N SER A 38 11.03 -8.12 20.29
CA SER A 38 10.42 -6.87 20.73
C SER A 38 9.80 -6.09 19.56
N ASP A 39 9.06 -5.02 19.86
CA ASP A 39 8.58 -4.05 18.87
C ASP A 39 9.71 -3.41 18.04
N GLU A 40 10.96 -3.47 18.50
CA GLU A 40 12.11 -3.03 17.70
C GLU A 40 12.52 -4.07 16.65
N HIS A 41 12.25 -5.35 16.89
CA HIS A 41 12.51 -6.43 15.94
C HIS A 41 11.36 -6.58 14.94
N LEU A 42 10.12 -6.60 15.42
CA LEU A 42 8.94 -6.79 14.58
C LEU A 42 7.83 -5.78 14.94
N PRO A 43 7.89 -4.53 14.43
CA PRO A 43 6.94 -3.48 14.77
C PRO A 43 5.57 -3.70 14.10
N LEU A 44 4.71 -4.52 14.70
CA LEU A 44 3.35 -4.75 14.20
C LEU A 44 2.43 -3.57 14.59
N THR A 45 2.13 -2.73 13.61
CA THR A 45 1.19 -1.60 13.70
C THR A 45 -0.27 -2.06 13.62
N ASP A 46 -1.15 -1.44 14.40
CA ASP A 46 -2.59 -1.73 14.37
C ASP A 46 -3.27 -0.99 13.21
N GLU A 47 -4.38 -1.54 12.75
CA GLU A 47 -5.34 -0.81 11.94
C GLU A 47 -6.07 0.21 12.82
N LEU A 48 -5.86 1.50 12.53
CA LEU A 48 -6.47 2.62 13.24
C LEU A 48 -7.83 2.97 12.62
N ALA A 49 -8.79 3.35 13.48
CA ALA A 49 -10.12 3.79 13.06
C ALA A 49 -10.22 5.32 13.04
N ALA A 50 -10.68 5.88 11.92
CA ALA A 50 -10.65 7.32 11.65
C ALA A 50 -11.58 8.16 12.54
N ASP A 51 -12.66 7.57 13.03
CA ASP A 51 -13.65 8.18 13.93
C ASP A 51 -13.15 8.35 15.37
N ILE A 52 -12.13 7.59 15.77
CA ILE A 52 -11.52 7.64 17.11
C ILE A 52 -10.04 8.05 17.08
N PHE A 53 -9.51 8.41 15.91
CA PHE A 53 -8.11 8.79 15.76
C PHE A 53 -7.85 10.19 16.31
N MET A 54 -6.89 10.28 17.23
CA MET A 54 -6.55 11.51 17.96
C MET A 54 -5.28 12.21 17.44
N GLY A 55 -4.81 11.87 16.23
CA GLY A 55 -3.72 12.59 15.56
C GLY A 55 -2.30 12.19 15.94
N GLY A 56 -2.12 11.18 16.81
CA GLY A 56 -0.82 10.72 17.29
C GLY A 56 -0.49 9.28 16.90
N PHE A 57 0.79 9.00 16.72
CA PHE A 57 1.32 7.65 16.47
C PHE A 57 2.24 7.24 17.62
N THR A 58 2.31 5.95 17.93
CA THR A 58 3.23 5.42 18.95
C THR A 58 4.59 5.05 18.36
N LYS A 59 5.60 4.77 19.21
CA LYS A 59 6.99 4.43 18.79
C LYS A 59 7.02 3.33 17.73
N LYS A 60 6.21 2.28 17.85
CA LYS A 60 6.19 1.15 16.89
C LYS A 60 5.88 1.57 15.46
N PHE A 61 5.04 2.59 15.25
CA PHE A 61 4.75 3.09 13.91
C PHE A 61 5.97 3.75 13.28
N ALA A 62 6.74 4.52 14.07
CA ALA A 62 7.98 5.11 13.60
C ALA A 62 9.02 4.03 13.24
N VAL A 63 9.15 2.98 14.07
CA VAL A 63 10.03 1.83 13.78
C VAL A 63 9.58 1.10 12.50
N ALA A 64 8.28 0.87 12.30
CA ALA A 64 7.77 0.29 11.06
C ALA A 64 8.11 1.15 9.83
N GLY A 65 8.04 2.48 9.95
CA GLY A 65 8.50 3.40 8.90
C GLY A 65 10.00 3.25 8.58
N LYS A 66 10.85 3.03 9.59
CA LYS A 66 12.28 2.73 9.36
C LYS A 66 12.49 1.43 8.60
N HIS A 67 11.73 0.37 8.95
CA HIS A 67 11.80 -0.92 8.27
C HIS A 67 11.39 -0.76 6.80
N ALA A 68 10.30 -0.05 6.53
CA ALA A 68 9.86 0.28 5.17
C ALA A 68 10.91 1.05 4.38
N ALA A 69 11.46 2.13 4.94
CA ALA A 69 12.50 2.93 4.30
C ALA A 69 13.79 2.12 4.04
N THR A 70 14.13 1.19 4.93
CA THR A 70 15.30 0.31 4.76
C THR A 70 15.10 -0.66 3.60
N LEU A 71 13.92 -1.27 3.51
CA LEU A 71 13.59 -2.28 2.52
C LEU A 71 13.30 -1.72 1.12
N LEU A 72 12.71 -0.52 1.06
CA LEU A 72 12.06 0.02 -0.16
C LEU A 72 12.71 1.29 -0.72
N LYS A 73 13.73 1.86 -0.06
CA LYS A 73 14.48 3.00 -0.64
C LYS A 73 15.06 2.60 -2.00
N GLY A 74 14.85 3.47 -2.99
CA GLY A 74 15.23 3.28 -4.38
C GLY A 74 14.32 2.34 -5.18
N LYS A 75 13.27 1.74 -4.58
CA LYS A 75 12.40 0.75 -5.24
C LYS A 75 11.11 1.35 -5.77
N LEU A 76 10.37 0.57 -6.55
CA LEU A 76 9.09 0.96 -7.15
C LEU A 76 8.11 1.61 -6.15
N TYR A 77 7.98 1.07 -4.93
CA TYR A 77 7.05 1.58 -3.92
C TYR A 77 7.35 3.03 -3.54
N GLU A 78 8.63 3.34 -3.31
CA GLU A 78 9.07 4.69 -2.98
C GLU A 78 8.74 5.66 -4.11
N ARG A 79 9.09 5.29 -5.36
CA ARG A 79 8.85 6.11 -6.55
C ARG A 79 7.36 6.32 -6.83
N TYR A 80 6.54 5.29 -6.65
CA TYR A 80 5.10 5.35 -6.92
C TYR A 80 4.37 6.28 -5.94
N TYR A 81 4.75 6.25 -4.65
CA TYR A 81 4.14 7.09 -3.62
C TYR A 81 4.88 8.40 -3.34
N GLY A 82 5.99 8.66 -4.02
CA GLY A 82 6.82 9.86 -3.81
C GLY A 82 7.35 9.94 -2.38
N LEU A 83 8.06 8.91 -1.93
CA LEU A 83 8.53 8.76 -0.54
C LEU A 83 10.02 9.06 -0.36
N GLU A 84 10.72 9.51 -1.39
CA GLU A 84 12.18 9.67 -1.41
C GLU A 84 12.68 10.47 -0.19
N THR A 85 12.12 11.65 0.04
CA THR A 85 12.50 12.53 1.17
C THR A 85 12.07 11.98 2.53
N VAL A 86 10.96 11.24 2.59
CA VAL A 86 10.46 10.63 3.84
C VAL A 86 11.34 9.45 4.23
N TYR A 87 11.69 8.59 3.28
CA TYR A 87 12.53 7.43 3.49
C TYR A 87 13.99 7.81 3.75
N GLU A 88 14.47 8.89 3.16
CA GLU A 88 15.77 9.48 3.54
C GLU A 88 15.77 9.91 5.02
N ARG A 89 14.85 10.78 5.43
CA ARG A 89 14.71 11.21 6.84
C ARG A 89 14.50 10.04 7.80
N ALA A 90 13.76 9.01 7.40
CA ALA A 90 13.50 7.85 8.26
C ALA A 90 14.74 6.98 8.50
N ARG A 91 15.66 6.92 7.53
CA ARG A 91 16.93 6.19 7.66
C ARG A 91 18.00 6.97 8.40
N GLU A 92 17.86 8.30 8.45
CA GLU A 92 18.71 9.17 9.27
C GLU A 92 18.39 9.04 10.77
N GLY A 93 19.30 9.55 11.61
CA GLY A 93 19.10 9.60 13.05
C GLY A 93 17.89 10.47 13.43
N GLY A 94 17.23 10.14 14.55
CA GLY A 94 16.16 10.98 15.11
C GLY A 94 14.75 10.71 14.60
N TRP A 95 14.54 9.74 13.70
CA TRP A 95 13.18 9.34 13.30
C TRP A 95 12.42 8.67 14.46
N GLY A 96 11.42 9.39 14.98
CA GLY A 96 10.51 8.96 16.04
C GLY A 96 9.05 9.32 15.75
N PRO A 97 8.15 9.13 16.72
CA PRO A 97 6.71 9.38 16.58
C PRO A 97 6.35 10.77 16.04
N ASN A 98 7.07 11.80 16.48
CA ASN A 98 6.79 13.18 16.07
C ASN A 98 7.15 13.41 14.59
N GLN A 99 8.33 12.94 14.17
CA GLN A 99 8.79 13.04 12.77
C GLN A 99 7.87 12.26 11.83
N LEU A 100 7.43 11.07 12.23
CA LEU A 100 6.41 10.34 11.48
C LEU A 100 5.11 11.14 11.38
N GLY A 101 4.62 11.68 12.51
CA GLY A 101 3.39 12.48 12.54
C GLY A 101 3.47 13.72 11.64
N GLU A 102 4.61 14.40 11.60
CA GLU A 102 4.86 15.53 10.71
C GLU A 102 4.82 15.11 9.24
N ALA A 103 5.56 14.08 8.85
CA ALA A 103 5.54 13.55 7.49
C ALA A 103 4.15 13.08 7.05
N VAL A 104 3.39 12.46 7.96
CA VAL A 104 1.99 12.06 7.71
C VAL A 104 1.10 13.27 7.47
N ARG A 105 1.17 14.31 8.32
CA ARG A 105 0.35 15.52 8.16
C ARG A 105 0.66 16.29 6.89
N GLU A 106 1.96 16.44 6.59
CA GLU A 106 2.46 17.08 5.36
C GLU A 106 1.86 16.38 4.13
N ARG A 107 2.00 15.05 4.05
CA ARG A 107 1.47 14.26 2.93
C ARG A 107 -0.05 14.18 2.87
N ALA A 108 -0.72 14.23 4.02
CA ALA A 108 -2.18 14.24 4.08
C ALA A 108 -2.76 15.61 3.66
N GLY A 109 -1.93 16.65 3.53
CA GLY A 109 -2.38 18.03 3.32
C GLY A 109 -3.20 18.56 4.49
N ALA A 110 -3.00 18.02 5.70
CA ALA A 110 -3.82 18.29 6.88
C ALA A 110 -3.38 19.58 7.63
N ASN A 111 -3.16 20.67 6.89
CA ASN A 111 -2.63 21.92 7.43
C ASN A 111 -3.70 22.84 8.04
N ASP A 112 -4.99 22.52 7.86
CA ASP A 112 -6.11 23.39 8.26
C ASP A 112 -6.63 23.12 9.68
N GLY A 113 -6.08 22.12 10.39
CA GLY A 113 -6.40 21.80 11.78
C GLY A 113 -7.84 21.33 12.03
N ARG A 114 -8.64 21.10 10.97
CA ARG A 114 -10.04 20.69 11.11
C ARG A 114 -10.15 19.20 11.38
N TRP A 115 -10.70 18.85 12.54
CA TRP A 115 -11.01 17.45 12.87
C TRP A 115 -12.21 16.99 12.04
N THR A 116 -11.96 16.09 11.09
CA THR A 116 -13.00 15.39 10.33
C THR A 116 -12.60 13.94 10.13
N VAL A 117 -13.58 13.04 10.02
CA VAL A 117 -13.33 11.62 9.73
C VAL A 117 -12.55 11.46 8.41
N ALA A 118 -12.78 12.32 7.42
CA ALA A 118 -12.05 12.30 6.16
C ALA A 118 -10.58 12.73 6.34
N SER A 119 -10.30 13.81 7.08
CA SER A 119 -8.94 14.26 7.39
C SER A 119 -8.17 13.21 8.19
N ASN A 120 -8.80 12.61 9.21
CA ASN A 120 -8.20 11.51 9.97
C ASN A 120 -7.93 10.30 9.08
N GLY A 121 -8.85 9.96 8.19
CA GLY A 121 -8.70 8.88 7.22
C GLY A 121 -7.51 9.10 6.28
N LYS A 122 -7.31 10.33 5.78
CA LYS A 122 -6.13 10.70 4.97
C LYS A 122 -4.83 10.51 5.75
N GLN A 123 -4.79 10.94 7.02
CA GLN A 123 -3.59 10.76 7.87
C GLN A 123 -3.29 9.28 8.14
N ILE A 124 -4.31 8.48 8.47
CA ILE A 124 -4.15 7.03 8.67
C ILE A 124 -3.66 6.37 7.38
N GLU A 125 -4.21 6.74 6.23
CA GLU A 125 -3.76 6.20 4.94
C GLU A 125 -2.31 6.57 4.63
N GLN A 126 -1.89 7.81 4.86
CA GLN A 126 -0.48 8.20 4.67
C GLN A 126 0.44 7.46 5.64
N GLN A 127 0.02 7.22 6.88
CA GLN A 127 0.77 6.36 7.79
C GLN A 127 0.89 4.94 7.22
N GLN A 128 -0.20 4.35 6.72
CA GLN A 128 -0.18 3.02 6.11
C GLN A 128 0.74 2.94 4.88
N VAL A 129 0.78 4.01 4.07
CA VAL A 129 1.71 4.13 2.94
C VAL A 129 3.16 4.16 3.44
N ILE A 130 3.51 5.07 4.35
CA ILE A 130 4.89 5.22 4.86
C ILE A 130 5.38 3.94 5.55
N CYS A 131 4.52 3.28 6.33
CA CYS A 131 4.88 2.08 7.09
C CYS A 131 4.59 0.77 6.33
N THR A 132 4.04 0.84 5.11
CA THR A 132 3.53 -0.31 4.33
C THR A 132 2.57 -1.24 5.07
N HIS A 133 1.94 -0.73 6.13
CA HIS A 133 1.08 -1.44 7.06
C HIS A 133 1.52 -2.90 7.35
N ASN A 134 2.69 -3.02 7.99
CA ASN A 134 3.35 -4.27 8.43
C ASN A 134 4.04 -5.11 7.36
N LEU A 135 3.79 -4.89 6.06
CA LEU A 135 4.41 -5.72 5.02
C LEU A 135 5.93 -5.64 5.05
N ALA A 136 6.51 -4.45 5.03
CA ALA A 136 7.97 -4.30 5.07
C ALA A 136 8.57 -4.88 6.35
N SER A 137 7.88 -4.75 7.49
CA SER A 137 8.31 -5.34 8.75
C SER A 137 8.34 -6.87 8.69
N LEU A 138 7.29 -7.50 8.15
CA LEU A 138 7.22 -8.95 7.99
C LEU A 138 8.25 -9.46 6.96
N TYR A 139 8.38 -8.78 5.82
CA TYR A 139 9.33 -9.14 4.77
C TYR A 139 10.78 -8.99 5.22
N ALA A 140 11.13 -7.89 5.90
CA ALA A 140 12.49 -7.65 6.34
C ALA A 140 12.93 -8.63 7.44
N VAL A 141 12.02 -9.03 8.32
CA VAL A 141 12.34 -9.87 9.49
C VAL A 141 12.33 -11.36 9.15
N PHE A 142 11.45 -11.81 8.25
CA PHE A 142 11.31 -13.23 7.89
C PHE A 142 11.86 -13.59 6.51
N ASP A 143 12.50 -12.64 5.82
CA ASP A 143 13.06 -12.83 4.48
C ASP A 143 12.04 -13.41 3.48
N LEU A 144 10.81 -12.89 3.54
CA LEU A 144 9.71 -13.41 2.72
C LEU A 144 9.90 -13.13 1.22
N GLN A 145 10.88 -12.31 0.83
CA GLN A 145 11.22 -12.06 -0.58
C GLN A 145 11.66 -13.34 -1.30
N VAL A 146 12.32 -14.26 -0.58
CA VAL A 146 12.76 -15.54 -1.14
C VAL A 146 11.62 -16.55 -1.24
N GLN A 147 10.58 -16.39 -0.42
CA GLN A 147 9.51 -17.37 -0.27
C GLN A 147 8.24 -17.03 -1.05
N ALA A 148 8.04 -15.75 -1.38
CA ALA A 148 6.84 -15.25 -2.03
C ALA A 148 7.12 -14.78 -3.46
N ASP A 149 6.37 -15.32 -4.42
CA ASP A 149 6.37 -14.84 -5.81
C ASP A 149 5.63 -13.50 -5.88
N GLY A 150 6.39 -12.40 -5.83
CA GLY A 150 5.85 -11.04 -5.80
C GLY A 150 5.06 -10.67 -7.06
N VAL A 151 5.46 -11.16 -8.24
CA VAL A 151 4.70 -10.94 -9.48
C VAL A 151 3.36 -11.65 -9.39
N LYS A 152 3.35 -12.93 -9.00
CA LYS A 152 2.11 -13.69 -8.82
C LYS A 152 1.18 -13.03 -7.80
N LEU A 153 1.68 -12.65 -6.62
CA LEU A 153 0.87 -11.99 -5.60
C LEU A 153 0.27 -10.68 -6.10
N GLY A 154 1.06 -9.85 -6.79
CA GLY A 154 0.57 -8.61 -7.40
C GLY A 154 -0.52 -8.86 -8.44
N MET A 155 -0.36 -9.87 -9.31
CA MET A 155 -1.37 -10.24 -10.30
C MET A 155 -2.63 -10.84 -9.68
N ASP A 156 -2.52 -11.65 -8.60
CA ASP A 156 -3.67 -12.15 -7.85
C ASP A 156 -4.49 -10.98 -7.26
N VAL A 157 -3.80 -9.96 -6.72
CA VAL A 157 -4.44 -8.74 -6.22
C VAL A 157 -5.09 -7.95 -7.36
N TRP A 158 -4.45 -7.87 -8.54
CA TRP A 158 -5.04 -7.21 -9.70
C TRP A 158 -6.35 -7.87 -10.16
N GLY A 159 -6.34 -9.20 -10.28
CA GLY A 159 -7.53 -9.97 -10.60
C GLY A 159 -8.65 -9.77 -9.57
N TRP A 160 -8.31 -9.63 -8.28
CA TRP A 160 -9.27 -9.28 -7.24
C TRP A 160 -9.85 -7.87 -7.41
N ILE A 161 -9.02 -6.87 -7.71
CA ILE A 161 -9.46 -5.49 -7.95
C ILE A 161 -10.45 -5.45 -9.12
N LEU A 162 -10.11 -6.08 -10.25
CA LEU A 162 -11.01 -6.17 -11.42
C LEU A 162 -12.34 -6.83 -11.07
N LYS A 163 -12.31 -7.93 -10.31
CA LYS A 163 -13.53 -8.59 -9.82
C LYS A 163 -14.39 -7.64 -8.97
N ARG A 164 -13.79 -6.84 -8.08
CA ARG A 164 -14.52 -5.87 -7.25
C ARG A 164 -15.12 -4.73 -8.06
N LEU A 165 -14.40 -4.22 -9.06
CA LEU A 165 -14.91 -3.20 -9.97
C LEU A 165 -16.10 -3.69 -10.81
N VAL A 166 -16.16 -4.99 -11.13
CA VAL A 166 -17.31 -5.60 -11.81
C VAL A 166 -18.50 -5.78 -10.86
N GLN A 167 -18.27 -6.20 -9.62
CA GLN A 167 -19.30 -6.58 -8.63
C GLN A 167 -19.85 -5.43 -7.76
N VAL A 168 -19.82 -4.19 -8.25
CA VAL A 168 -20.05 -3.02 -7.40
C VAL A 168 -21.49 -2.96 -6.86
N PRO A 169 -21.66 -2.67 -5.56
CA PRO A 169 -22.93 -2.64 -4.88
C PRO A 169 -23.77 -1.41 -5.27
N GLY A 170 -25.08 -1.51 -5.06
CA GLY A 170 -26.04 -0.45 -5.40
C GLY A 170 -25.88 0.83 -4.56
N GLY A 171 -25.54 0.71 -3.27
CA GLY A 171 -25.54 1.83 -2.33
C GLY A 171 -24.24 2.65 -2.31
N TRP A 172 -24.37 3.97 -2.07
CA TRP A 172 -23.25 4.92 -2.03
C TRP A 172 -22.21 4.57 -0.96
N LYS A 173 -22.65 4.19 0.25
CA LYS A 173 -21.74 3.86 1.36
C LYS A 173 -20.91 2.62 1.05
N GLU A 174 -21.53 1.61 0.46
CA GLU A 174 -20.89 0.37 0.04
C GLU A 174 -19.90 0.61 -1.09
N ARG A 175 -20.22 1.50 -2.04
CA ARG A 175 -19.30 1.95 -3.09
C ARG A 175 -18.07 2.64 -2.51
N LEU A 176 -18.26 3.56 -1.57
CA LEU A 176 -17.14 4.21 -0.89
C LEU A 176 -16.25 3.23 -0.12
N ARG A 177 -16.86 2.21 0.52
CA ARG A 177 -16.09 1.14 1.16
C ARG A 177 -15.24 0.39 0.13
N ILE A 178 -15.82 0.01 -1.01
CA ILE A 178 -15.07 -0.67 -2.08
C ILE A 178 -13.95 0.20 -2.64
N CYS A 179 -14.14 1.51 -2.79
CA CYS A 179 -13.06 2.41 -3.19
C CYS A 179 -11.86 2.29 -2.25
N LYS A 180 -12.11 2.29 -0.93
CA LYS A 180 -11.06 2.16 0.09
C LYS A 180 -10.41 0.78 0.05
N ASP A 181 -11.21 -0.28 -0.07
CA ASP A 181 -10.71 -1.65 -0.17
C ASP A 181 -9.82 -1.84 -1.43
N ILE A 182 -10.22 -1.26 -2.56
CA ILE A 182 -9.43 -1.27 -3.81
C ILE A 182 -8.15 -0.47 -3.66
N ALA A 183 -8.20 0.73 -3.09
CA ALA A 183 -7.00 1.53 -2.87
C ALA A 183 -6.01 0.82 -1.93
N TYR A 184 -6.52 0.11 -0.92
CA TYR A 184 -5.70 -0.71 -0.05
C TYR A 184 -5.08 -1.90 -0.80
N ALA A 185 -5.89 -2.67 -1.53
CA ALA A 185 -5.41 -3.77 -2.35
C ALA A 185 -4.36 -3.27 -3.36
N TRP A 186 -4.56 -2.10 -3.95
CA TRP A 186 -3.60 -1.49 -4.84
C TRP A 186 -2.26 -1.18 -4.15
N ARG A 187 -2.26 -0.68 -2.91
CA ARG A 187 -1.03 -0.50 -2.12
C ARG A 187 -0.27 -1.81 -1.95
N GLN A 188 -0.99 -2.90 -1.66
CA GLN A 188 -0.41 -4.24 -1.52
C GLN A 188 0.23 -4.71 -2.82
N LEU A 189 -0.48 -4.56 -3.95
CA LEU A 189 0.05 -4.89 -5.28
C LEU A 189 1.35 -4.13 -5.58
N VAL A 190 1.37 -2.81 -5.37
CA VAL A 190 2.59 -2.01 -5.60
C VAL A 190 3.72 -2.47 -4.69
N PHE A 191 3.43 -2.85 -3.44
CA PHE A 191 4.43 -3.44 -2.55
C PHE A 191 4.98 -4.76 -3.09
N PHE A 192 4.15 -5.71 -3.51
CA PHE A 192 4.62 -7.00 -4.04
C PHE A 192 5.45 -6.83 -5.31
N PHE A 193 5.07 -5.93 -6.21
CA PHE A 193 5.91 -5.59 -7.36
C PHE A 193 7.22 -4.90 -6.95
N SER A 194 7.28 -4.28 -5.78
CA SER A 194 8.52 -3.69 -5.27
C SER A 194 9.46 -4.69 -4.60
N THR A 195 9.04 -5.95 -4.43
CA THR A 195 9.90 -7.00 -3.88
C THR A 195 10.60 -7.84 -4.95
N VAL A 196 10.32 -7.60 -6.22
CA VAL A 196 10.90 -8.32 -7.37
C VAL A 196 11.91 -7.45 -8.12
N ASP A 197 12.74 -8.05 -8.97
CA ASP A 197 13.70 -7.32 -9.79
C ASP A 197 12.97 -6.47 -10.84
N GLU A 198 13.49 -5.28 -11.17
CA GLU A 198 12.85 -4.39 -12.15
C GLU A 198 12.75 -5.01 -13.55
N ARG A 199 13.65 -5.93 -13.90
CA ARG A 199 13.58 -6.70 -15.16
C ARG A 199 12.40 -7.65 -15.18
N GLU A 200 12.01 -8.21 -14.04
CA GLU A 200 10.84 -9.08 -13.93
C GLU A 200 9.52 -8.30 -14.04
N LEU A 201 9.57 -6.98 -13.81
CA LEU A 201 8.43 -6.08 -14.03
C LEU A 201 8.29 -5.65 -15.50
N GLU A 202 9.25 -5.98 -16.37
CA GLU A 202 9.16 -5.64 -17.78
C GLU A 202 7.93 -6.29 -18.41
N GLY A 203 7.06 -5.48 -19.00
CA GLY A 203 5.81 -5.95 -19.60
C GLY A 203 4.68 -6.30 -18.62
N VAL A 204 4.88 -6.24 -17.29
CA VAL A 204 3.83 -6.56 -16.30
C VAL A 204 2.60 -5.67 -16.47
N VAL A 205 2.81 -4.37 -16.73
CA VAL A 205 1.71 -3.43 -16.98
C VAL A 205 0.95 -3.78 -18.26
N GLY A 206 1.65 -4.29 -19.28
CA GLY A 206 1.04 -4.81 -20.50
C GLY A 206 0.17 -6.04 -20.23
N GLN A 207 0.63 -6.96 -19.39
CA GLN A 207 -0.15 -8.12 -18.95
C GLN A 207 -1.40 -7.69 -18.16
N MET A 208 -1.26 -6.74 -17.22
CA MET A 208 -2.37 -6.18 -16.47
C MET A 208 -3.42 -5.53 -17.39
N ALA A 209 -2.98 -4.82 -18.44
CA ALA A 209 -3.86 -4.21 -19.44
C ALA A 209 -4.66 -5.25 -20.22
N GLN A 210 -4.00 -6.34 -20.66
CA GLN A 210 -4.65 -7.45 -21.36
C GLN A 210 -5.67 -8.16 -20.46
N GLU A 211 -5.32 -8.43 -19.20
CA GLU A 211 -6.25 -9.03 -18.25
C GLU A 211 -7.46 -8.14 -18.00
N ALA A 212 -7.26 -6.82 -17.83
CA ALA A 212 -8.35 -5.87 -17.67
C ALA A 212 -9.29 -5.87 -18.87
N GLN A 213 -8.76 -5.87 -20.10
CA GLN A 213 -9.55 -5.94 -21.32
C GLN A 213 -10.40 -7.21 -21.36
N MET A 214 -9.80 -8.36 -21.05
CA MET A 214 -10.48 -9.65 -21.05
C MET A 214 -11.56 -9.74 -19.97
N LYS A 215 -11.28 -9.30 -18.73
CA LYS A 215 -12.21 -9.34 -17.60
C LYS A 215 -13.35 -8.33 -17.72
N CYS A 216 -13.13 -7.21 -18.40
CA CYS A 216 -14.15 -6.17 -18.55
C CYS A 216 -15.12 -6.43 -19.71
N LYS A 217 -14.74 -7.26 -20.69
CA LYS A 217 -15.59 -7.59 -21.85
C LYS A 217 -16.93 -8.20 -21.39
N GLY A 218 -18.05 -7.69 -21.92
CA GLY A 218 -19.39 -8.14 -21.56
C GLY A 218 -19.83 -7.74 -20.14
N THR A 219 -19.09 -6.85 -19.48
CA THR A 219 -19.43 -6.31 -18.16
C THR A 219 -19.74 -4.82 -18.27
N ARG A 220 -20.20 -4.21 -17.18
CA ARG A 220 -20.40 -2.76 -17.07
C ARG A 220 -19.14 -1.91 -17.26
N LEU A 221 -17.96 -2.53 -17.22
CA LEU A 221 -16.66 -1.89 -17.45
C LEU A 221 -16.21 -1.98 -18.92
N GLU A 222 -17.00 -2.59 -19.80
CA GLU A 222 -16.72 -2.56 -21.23
C GLU A 222 -16.68 -1.12 -21.74
N GLY A 223 -15.61 -0.74 -22.46
CA GLY A 223 -15.36 0.63 -22.88
C GLY A 223 -14.70 1.55 -21.83
N LYS A 224 -14.44 1.08 -20.61
CA LYS A 224 -13.78 1.86 -19.53
C LYS A 224 -12.25 1.71 -19.49
N GLN A 225 -11.64 1.24 -20.57
CA GLN A 225 -10.19 0.99 -20.64
C GLN A 225 -9.37 2.26 -20.42
N SER A 226 -9.84 3.41 -20.91
CA SER A 226 -9.16 4.70 -20.72
C SER A 226 -9.12 5.12 -19.25
N GLU A 227 -10.22 4.95 -18.51
CA GLU A 227 -10.30 5.25 -17.09
C GLU A 227 -9.47 4.26 -16.26
N ILE A 228 -9.51 2.96 -16.57
CA ILE A 228 -8.67 1.95 -15.91
C ILE A 228 -7.18 2.27 -16.14
N ASN A 229 -6.80 2.59 -17.38
CA ASN A 229 -5.43 2.96 -17.71
C ASN A 229 -5.00 4.23 -16.94
N ARG A 230 -5.84 5.27 -16.93
CA ARG A 230 -5.54 6.53 -16.25
C ARG A 230 -5.38 6.36 -14.73
N LEU A 231 -6.23 5.55 -14.10
CA LEU A 231 -6.30 5.41 -12.65
C LEU A 231 -5.26 4.43 -12.08
N PHE A 232 -4.94 3.37 -12.83
CA PHE A 232 -4.08 2.28 -12.34
C PHE A 232 -2.79 2.15 -13.15
N LEU A 233 -2.90 1.90 -14.45
CA LEU A 233 -1.78 1.39 -15.26
C LEU A 233 -0.77 2.49 -15.61
N ALA A 234 -1.21 3.67 -16.04
CA ALA A 234 -0.33 4.75 -16.42
C ALA A 234 0.52 5.29 -15.25
N PRO A 235 -0.04 5.50 -14.03
CA PRO A 235 0.78 5.85 -12.86
C PRO A 235 1.81 4.76 -12.50
N LEU A 236 1.43 3.48 -12.61
CA LEU A 236 2.33 2.37 -12.32
C LEU A 236 3.45 2.26 -13.36
N ASP A 237 3.11 2.33 -14.65
CA ASP A 237 4.06 2.31 -15.78
C ASP A 237 5.07 3.45 -15.68
N ALA A 238 4.62 4.65 -15.32
CA ALA A 238 5.51 5.79 -15.09
C ALA A 238 6.50 5.52 -13.96
N ALA A 239 6.06 4.92 -12.85
CA ALA A 239 6.92 4.59 -11.70
C ALA A 239 7.91 3.44 -11.99
N VAL A 240 7.50 2.46 -12.80
CA VAL A 240 8.38 1.38 -13.30
C VAL A 240 9.46 1.97 -14.22
N LYS A 241 9.07 2.77 -15.22
CA LYS A 241 10.00 3.39 -16.17
C LYS A 241 10.98 4.38 -15.53
N LYS A 242 10.57 5.09 -14.48
CA LYS A 242 11.46 5.99 -13.70
C LYS A 242 12.65 5.24 -13.08
N GLY A 243 12.50 3.95 -12.75
CA GLY A 243 13.61 3.14 -12.23
C GLY A 243 14.68 2.83 -13.28
N GLY A 244 14.26 2.67 -14.55
CA GLY A 244 15.14 2.32 -15.66
C GLY A 244 15.82 3.50 -16.37
N GLN A 245 15.41 4.74 -16.10
CA GLN A 245 15.99 5.94 -16.73
C GLN A 245 16.77 6.76 -15.71
N GLY A 246 18.07 6.99 -15.96
CA GLY A 246 18.89 7.90 -15.17
C GLY A 246 18.34 9.34 -15.11
N GLU A 247 18.82 10.11 -14.14
CA GLU A 247 18.41 11.49 -13.87
C GLU A 247 18.50 12.38 -15.12
N GLY A 248 17.36 12.69 -15.77
CA GLY A 248 17.38 13.56 -16.95
C GLY A 248 16.06 13.73 -17.71
N GLY A 249 15.04 12.91 -17.44
CA GLY A 249 13.71 13.07 -18.06
C GLY A 249 12.82 14.09 -17.35
N GLU A 250 12.08 14.89 -18.13
CA GLU A 250 11.05 15.82 -17.62
C GLU A 250 10.01 15.04 -16.81
N GLN A 251 9.94 15.32 -15.51
CA GLN A 251 9.24 14.48 -14.53
C GLN A 251 7.73 14.75 -14.57
N ARG A 252 6.94 13.81 -15.11
CA ARG A 252 5.51 13.78 -14.82
C ARG A 252 5.29 13.24 -13.41
N GLU A 253 4.65 14.05 -12.58
CA GLU A 253 4.25 13.67 -11.22
C GLU A 253 3.34 12.42 -11.26
N VAL A 254 3.76 11.35 -10.57
CA VAL A 254 2.94 10.16 -10.38
C VAL A 254 1.82 10.51 -9.41
N LYS A 255 0.57 10.30 -9.83
CA LYS A 255 -0.61 10.47 -8.97
C LYS A 255 -1.02 9.11 -8.39
N PRO A 256 -0.61 8.78 -7.15
CA PRO A 256 -0.92 7.48 -6.56
C PRO A 256 -2.43 7.36 -6.32
N LEU A 257 -2.95 6.14 -6.47
CA LEU A 257 -4.32 5.83 -6.06
C LEU A 257 -4.40 5.78 -4.52
N LEU A 258 -5.24 6.64 -3.95
CA LEU A 258 -5.55 6.73 -2.52
C LEU A 258 -7.04 6.49 -2.31
N GLY A 259 -7.40 5.93 -1.16
CA GLY A 259 -8.76 5.56 -0.76
C GLY A 259 -9.49 6.67 0.00
N TRP A 260 -8.75 7.60 0.61
CA TRP A 260 -9.29 8.79 1.24
C TRP A 260 -8.99 10.01 0.39
N VAL A 261 -10.05 10.65 -0.08
CA VAL A 261 -9.97 11.90 -0.84
C VAL A 261 -10.95 12.93 -0.29
N GLU A 262 -10.70 14.19 -0.62
CA GLU A 262 -11.70 15.25 -0.49
C GLU A 262 -12.59 15.25 -1.73
N GLY A 263 -13.91 15.30 -1.53
CA GLY A 263 -14.88 15.28 -2.63
C GLY A 263 -15.12 13.88 -3.21
N ARG A 264 -15.39 13.82 -4.53
CA ARG A 264 -15.76 12.57 -5.22
C ARG A 264 -14.51 11.70 -5.45
N HIS A 265 -14.58 10.46 -5.01
CA HIS A 265 -13.50 9.49 -5.22
C HIS A 265 -13.33 9.15 -6.71
N PRO A 266 -12.10 9.15 -7.29
CA PRO A 266 -11.89 8.92 -8.72
C PRO A 266 -12.43 7.58 -9.25
N LEU A 267 -12.37 6.52 -8.43
CA LEU A 267 -12.99 5.22 -8.77
C LEU A 267 -14.51 5.27 -8.93
N MET A 268 -15.20 6.31 -8.44
CA MET A 268 -16.64 6.48 -8.65
C MET A 268 -16.98 6.77 -10.12
N ASP A 269 -15.99 7.03 -10.98
CA ASP A 269 -16.18 7.19 -12.42
C ASP A 269 -16.28 5.82 -13.14
N LEU A 270 -15.93 4.73 -12.43
CA LEU A 270 -16.06 3.34 -12.89
C LEU A 270 -17.34 2.66 -12.37
N PHE A 271 -18.19 3.38 -11.63
CA PHE A 271 -19.35 2.83 -10.92
C PHE A 271 -20.69 3.19 -11.54
#